data_AF-A0A820ZFJ5-F1
#
_entry.id   AF-A0A820ZFJ5-F1
#
_cell.length_a   1.000
_cell.length_b   1.000
_cell.length_c   1.000
_cell.angle_alpha   90.00
_cell.angle_beta   90.00
_cell.angle_gamma   90.00
#
_symmetry.space_group_name_H-M   'P 1'
#
loop_
_entity.id
_entity.type
_entity.pdbx_description
1 polymer ?
#
loop_
_entity_poly.entity_id
_entity_poly.type
_entity_poly.pdbx_seq_one_letter_code
_entity_poly.pdbx_strand_id
1 'polypeptide(L)'
;MNINFKEELKTTLTNCEDPFRAIKEIQDENGIALTQIRPALPLLDLLEVKRLDFHLAVLDDMKDRLIKRIQELAQHDDKEQLETLLEKSFAVINLTHVTPIVMEIVKHMPKIPD
;
A
#
# COMPACT_ATOMS: atom_id res chain seq x y z
N MET A 1 -4.17 -10.67 -8.81
CA MET A 1 -5.31 -9.76 -9.02
C MET A 1 -6.57 -10.58 -8.87
N ASN A 2 -7.42 -10.23 -7.89
CA ASN A 2 -8.44 -11.10 -7.30
C ASN A 2 -9.60 -11.31 -8.29
N ILE A 3 -9.84 -12.55 -8.75
CA ILE A 3 -10.89 -12.90 -9.74
C ILE A 3 -12.29 -12.51 -9.22
N ASN A 4 -12.45 -12.44 -7.89
CA ASN A 4 -13.71 -12.10 -7.24
C ASN A 4 -14.10 -10.61 -7.39
N PHE A 5 -13.11 -9.69 -7.35
CA PHE A 5 -13.38 -8.24 -7.37
C PHE A 5 -13.99 -7.76 -8.68
N LYS A 6 -13.67 -8.40 -9.81
CA LYS A 6 -14.23 -8.04 -11.12
C LYS A 6 -15.72 -8.38 -11.22
N GLU A 7 -16.12 -9.55 -10.72
CA GLU A 7 -17.52 -9.97 -10.70
C GLU A 7 -18.32 -9.18 -9.66
N GLU A 8 -17.71 -8.85 -8.53
CA GLU A 8 -18.28 -7.97 -7.51
C GLU A 8 -18.51 -6.55 -8.05
N LEU A 9 -17.51 -5.94 -8.72
CA LEU A 9 -17.66 -4.66 -9.41
C LEU A 9 -18.78 -4.69 -10.44
N LYS A 10 -18.82 -5.74 -11.26
CA LYS A 10 -19.83 -5.87 -12.31
C LYS A 10 -21.23 -5.99 -11.72
N THR A 11 -21.38 -6.76 -10.64
CA THR A 11 -22.67 -6.93 -9.94
C THR A 11 -23.11 -5.63 -9.29
N THR A 12 -22.21 -4.94 -8.60
CA THR A 12 -22.49 -3.65 -7.93
C THR A 12 -22.86 -2.57 -8.94
N LEU A 13 -22.15 -2.46 -10.07
CA LEU A 13 -22.45 -1.45 -11.10
C LEU A 13 -23.71 -1.77 -11.92
N THR A 14 -24.09 -3.04 -12.04
CA THR A 14 -25.31 -3.45 -12.77
C THR A 14 -26.56 -3.28 -11.91
N ASN A 15 -26.44 -3.41 -10.58
CA ASN A 15 -27.57 -3.35 -9.64
C ASN A 15 -27.73 -1.99 -8.93
N CYS A 16 -26.86 -1.01 -9.20
CA CYS A 16 -26.93 0.30 -8.56
C CYS A 16 -27.90 1.25 -9.28
N GLU A 17 -28.67 2.02 -8.51
CA GLU A 17 -29.53 3.10 -9.05
C GLU A 17 -28.71 4.29 -9.59
N ASP A 18 -27.51 4.54 -9.05
CA ASP A 18 -26.59 5.58 -9.51
C ASP A 18 -25.14 5.05 -9.63
N PRO A 19 -24.68 4.68 -10.84
CA PRO A 19 -23.37 4.09 -11.05
C PRO A 19 -22.22 5.04 -10.71
N PHE A 20 -22.40 6.37 -10.80
CA PHE A 20 -21.33 7.32 -10.46
C PHE A 20 -21.08 7.36 -8.96
N ARG A 21 -22.14 7.25 -8.15
CA ARG A 21 -22.02 7.17 -6.69
C ARG A 21 -21.35 5.88 -6.25
N ALA A 22 -21.74 4.73 -6.82
CA ALA A 22 -21.11 3.45 -6.52
C ALA A 22 -19.62 3.44 -6.88
N ILE A 23 -19.23 4.03 -8.03
CA ILE A 23 -17.82 4.17 -8.39
C ILE A 23 -17.05 4.99 -7.35
N LYS A 24 -17.64 6.09 -6.88
CA LYS A 24 -16.99 6.95 -5.88
C LYS A 24 -16.79 6.23 -4.55
N GLU A 25 -17.80 5.48 -4.09
CA GLU A 25 -17.72 4.70 -2.85
C GLU A 25 -16.63 3.62 -2.95
N ILE A 26 -16.56 2.89 -4.07
CA ILE A 26 -15.49 1.90 -4.31
C ILE A 26 -14.11 2.55 -4.35
N GLN A 27 -13.99 3.73 -4.96
CA GLN A 27 -12.74 4.48 -5.00
C GLN A 27 -12.33 4.99 -3.61
N ASP A 28 -13.28 5.41 -2.78
CA ASP A 28 -13.03 5.86 -1.40
C ASP A 28 -12.63 4.68 -0.48
N GLU A 29 -13.20 3.49 -0.69
CA GLU A 29 -12.87 2.28 0.07
C GLU A 29 -11.51 1.68 -0.32
N ASN A 30 -11.17 1.67 -1.61
CA ASN A 30 -9.95 1.03 -2.13
C ASN A 30 -8.80 2.02 -2.40
N GLY A 31 -9.05 3.32 -2.26
CA GLY A 31 -8.06 4.37 -2.44
C GLY A 31 -7.11 4.50 -1.24
N ILE A 32 -5.97 5.16 -1.47
CA ILE A 32 -5.05 5.48 -0.37
C ILE A 32 -5.73 6.54 0.53
N ALA A 33 -6.07 6.16 1.76
CA ALA A 33 -6.79 6.98 2.73
C ALA A 33 -5.93 8.11 3.37
N LEU A 34 -5.20 8.86 2.56
CA LEU A 34 -4.51 10.07 3.00
C LEU A 34 -5.47 11.25 2.87
N THR A 35 -6.12 11.61 4.00
CA THR A 35 -7.07 12.73 4.10
C THR A 35 -6.51 14.06 3.59
N GLN A 36 -5.18 14.25 3.70
CA GLN A 36 -4.46 15.42 3.21
C GLN A 36 -4.39 15.51 1.67
N ILE A 37 -4.50 14.37 0.97
CA ILE A 37 -4.32 14.29 -0.49
C ILE A 37 -5.66 14.37 -1.23
N ARG A 38 -6.78 14.04 -0.58
CA ARG A 38 -8.14 14.13 -1.14
C ARG A 38 -8.44 15.46 -1.88
N PRO A 39 -8.10 16.66 -1.35
CA PRO A 39 -8.35 17.91 -2.06
C PRO A 39 -7.46 18.14 -3.29
N ALA A 40 -6.32 17.44 -3.41
CA ALA A 40 -5.39 17.55 -4.53
C ALA A 40 -5.70 16.56 -5.67
N LEU A 41 -6.48 15.51 -5.43
CA LEU A 41 -6.87 14.53 -6.46
C LEU A 41 -7.59 15.16 -7.67
N PRO A 42 -8.52 16.13 -7.51
CA PRO A 42 -9.16 16.79 -8.67
C PRO A 42 -8.17 17.55 -9.55
N LEU A 43 -7.06 18.03 -8.98
CA LEU A 43 -6.01 18.70 -9.76
C LEU A 43 -5.23 17.70 -10.60
N LEU A 44 -4.99 16.50 -10.07
CA LEU A 44 -4.37 15.41 -10.83
C LEU A 44 -5.27 14.94 -11.98
N ASP A 45 -6.58 14.88 -11.76
CA ASP A 45 -7.54 14.56 -12.82
C ASP A 45 -7.54 15.62 -13.93
N LEU A 46 -7.43 16.91 -13.56
CA LEU A 46 -7.33 18.00 -14.53
C LEU A 46 -6.05 17.93 -15.38
N LEU A 47 -4.96 17.44 -14.79
CA LEU A 47 -3.68 17.21 -15.47
C LEU A 47 -3.63 15.89 -16.26
N GLU A 48 -4.77 15.20 -16.39
CA GLU A 48 -4.90 13.88 -17.03
C GLU A 48 -3.99 12.80 -16.43
N VAL A 49 -3.55 12.99 -15.18
CA VAL A 49 -2.75 12.01 -14.46
C VAL A 49 -3.68 10.91 -13.95
N LYS A 50 -3.42 9.66 -14.32
CA LYS A 50 -4.18 8.54 -13.80
C LYS A 50 -3.95 8.44 -12.30
N ARG A 51 -5.03 8.45 -11.53
CA ARG A 51 -4.99 8.26 -10.06
C ARG A 51 -4.22 7.00 -9.65
N LEU A 52 -4.28 5.93 -10.45
CA LEU A 52 -3.52 4.70 -10.22
C LEU A 52 -2.01 4.96 -10.23
N ASP A 53 -1.50 5.69 -11.22
CA ASP A 53 -0.07 5.96 -11.36
C ASP A 53 0.43 6.81 -10.18
N PHE A 54 -0.39 7.77 -9.74
CA PHE A 54 -0.12 8.53 -8.53
C PHE A 54 -0.11 7.65 -7.26
N HIS A 55 -1.11 6.78 -7.08
CA HIS A 55 -1.18 5.90 -5.92
C HIS A 55 -0.01 4.90 -5.88
N LEU A 56 0.41 4.37 -7.03
CA LEU A 56 1.60 3.52 -7.15
C LEU A 56 2.88 4.30 -6.80
N ALA A 57 3.02 5.53 -7.28
CA ALA A 57 4.16 6.38 -6.95
C ALA A 57 4.24 6.71 -5.45
N VAL A 58 3.10 7.00 -4.81
CA VAL A 58 3.03 7.21 -3.35
C VAL A 58 3.43 5.94 -2.60
N LEU A 59 2.95 4.78 -3.06
CA LEU A 59 3.27 3.50 -2.44
C LEU A 59 4.76 3.17 -2.56
N ASP A 60 5.38 3.47 -3.70
CA ASP A 60 6.83 3.31 -3.89
C ASP A 60 7.64 4.27 -3.01
N ASP A 61 7.25 5.54 -2.89
CA ASP A 61 7.92 6.48 -1.98
C ASP A 61 7.79 6.04 -0.51
N MET A 62 6.63 5.54 -0.09
CA MET A 62 6.44 4.99 1.26
C MET A 62 7.31 3.76 1.50
N LYS A 63 7.43 2.87 0.50
CA LYS A 63 8.31 1.69 0.55
C LYS A 63 9.77 2.12 0.73
N ASP A 64 10.25 3.07 -0.06
CA ASP A 64 11.64 3.53 -0.01
C ASP A 64 11.97 4.21 1.32
N ARG A 65 11.05 5.02 1.87
CA ARG A 65 11.19 5.63 3.20
C ARG A 65 11.25 4.57 4.30
N LEU A 66 10.41 3.54 4.21
CA LEU A 66 10.40 2.46 5.20
C LEU A 66 11.71 1.66 5.16
N ILE A 67 12.20 1.33 3.96
CA ILE A 67 13.51 0.68 3.77
C ILE A 67 14.63 1.51 4.39
N LYS A 68 14.65 2.82 4.13
CA LYS A 68 15.65 3.72 4.73
C LYS A 68 15.56 3.72 6.25
N ARG A 69 14.35 3.74 6.81
CA ARG A 69 14.15 3.70 8.26
C ARG A 69 14.62 2.39 8.87
N ILE A 70 14.40 1.27 8.19
CA ILE A 70 14.91 -0.06 8.60
C ILE A 70 16.44 -0.07 8.60
N GLN A 71 17.08 0.51 7.58
CA GLN A 71 18.54 0.63 7.52
C GLN A 71 19.10 1.50 8.66
N GLU A 72 18.43 2.61 9.00
CA GLU A 72 18.79 3.43 10.16
C GLU A 72 18.64 2.64 11.48
N LEU A 73 17.53 1.92 11.67
CA LEU A 73 17.29 1.10 12.87
C LEU A 73 18.30 -0.05 12.99
N ALA A 74 18.68 -0.67 11.88
CA ALA A 74 19.71 -1.71 11.83
C ALA A 74 21.09 -1.19 12.23
N GLN A 75 21.40 0.08 11.96
CA GLN A 75 22.66 0.70 12.41
C GLN A 75 22.68 1.01 13.91
N HIS A 76 21.51 1.22 14.53
CA HIS A 76 21.37 1.49 15.95
C HIS A 76 21.21 0.23 16.83
N ASP A 77 21.29 -0.97 16.24
CA ASP A 77 21.15 -2.29 16.89
C ASP A 77 19.82 -2.49 17.65
N ASP A 78 18.76 -1.80 17.21
CA ASP A 78 17.44 -1.78 17.84
C ASP A 78 16.60 -3.01 17.41
N LYS A 79 17.05 -4.20 17.84
CA LYS A 79 16.55 -5.52 17.39
C LYS A 79 15.06 -5.75 17.67
N GLU A 80 14.54 -5.30 18.81
CA GLU A 80 13.11 -5.49 19.18
C GLU A 80 12.15 -4.76 18.22
N GLN A 81 12.54 -3.57 17.75
CA GLN A 81 11.74 -2.81 16.79
C GLN A 81 11.75 -3.45 15.41
N LEU A 82 12.88 -4.03 15.00
CA LEU A 82 13.03 -4.76 13.75
C LEU A 82 12.19 -6.04 13.75
N GLU A 83 12.16 -6.80 14.84
CA GLU A 83 11.30 -7.99 15.01
C GLU A 83 9.80 -7.62 14.93
N THR A 84 9.38 -6.57 15.64
CA THR A 84 7.99 -6.11 15.58
C THR A 84 7.57 -5.63 14.18
N LEU A 85 8.48 -4.96 13.46
CA LEU A 85 8.27 -4.54 12.06
C LEU A 85 8.21 -5.74 11.12
N LEU A 86 9.03 -6.77 11.38
CA LEU A 86 9.06 -8.00 10.61
C LEU A 86 7.74 -8.78 10.75
N GLU A 87 7.25 -8.98 11.97
CA GLU A 87 5.96 -9.65 12.23
C GLU A 87 4.79 -8.97 11.52
N LYS A 88 4.73 -7.64 11.61
CA LYS A 88 3.70 -6.84 10.91
C LYS A 88 3.83 -6.92 9.39
N SER A 89 5.06 -6.96 8.87
CA SER A 89 5.32 -7.04 7.43
C SER A 89 5.09 -8.44 6.86
N PHE A 90 5.31 -9.50 7.65
CA PHE A 90 5.03 -10.88 7.26
C PHE A 90 3.54 -11.14 7.02
N ALA A 91 2.65 -10.53 7.81
CA ALA A 91 1.20 -10.64 7.63
C ALA A 91 0.73 -10.16 6.24
N VAL A 92 1.53 -9.31 5.58
CA VAL A 92 1.24 -8.71 4.27
C VAL A 92 2.25 -9.09 3.18
N ILE A 93 3.07 -10.13 3.40
CA ILE A 93 4.11 -10.56 2.45
C ILE A 93 3.58 -10.98 1.07
N ASN A 94 2.31 -11.38 1.00
CA ASN A 94 1.62 -11.73 -0.24
C ASN A 94 1.48 -10.53 -1.21
N LEU A 95 1.77 -9.31 -0.74
CA LEU A 95 1.83 -8.12 -1.57
C LEU A 95 3.23 -7.97 -2.16
N THR A 96 3.32 -7.94 -3.50
CA THR A 96 4.58 -7.81 -4.26
C THR A 96 5.42 -6.60 -3.85
N HIS A 97 4.77 -5.52 -3.40
CA HIS A 97 5.45 -4.30 -2.95
C HIS A 97 6.03 -4.40 -1.52
N VAL A 98 5.58 -5.38 -0.72
CA VAL A 98 6.02 -5.58 0.68
C VAL A 98 7.15 -6.60 0.77
N THR A 99 7.24 -7.54 -0.16
CA THR A 99 8.35 -8.51 -0.27
C THR A 99 9.75 -7.91 -0.17
N PRO A 100 10.11 -6.81 -0.88
CA PRO A 100 11.44 -6.21 -0.76
C PRO A 100 11.71 -5.61 0.63
N ILE A 101 10.69 -5.12 1.33
CA ILE A 101 10.80 -4.60 2.70
C ILE A 101 11.17 -5.74 3.67
N VAL A 102 10.46 -6.87 3.59
CA VAL A 102 10.73 -8.04 4.43
C VAL A 102 12.13 -8.59 4.17
N MET A 103 12.53 -8.70 2.89
CA MET A 103 13.88 -9.14 2.54
C MET A 103 14.97 -8.22 3.12
N GLU A 104 14.74 -6.91 3.12
CA GLU A 104 15.72 -5.97 3.66
C GLU A 104 15.85 -6.08 5.19
N ILE A 105 14.75 -6.30 5.91
CA ILE A 105 14.77 -6.55 7.37
C ILE A 105 15.54 -7.85 7.68
N VAL A 106 15.25 -8.93 6.94
CA VAL A 106 15.90 -10.24 7.14
C VAL A 106 17.41 -10.18 6.88
N LYS A 107 17.86 -9.41 5.89
CA LYS A 107 19.31 -9.22 5.64
C LYS A 107 20.04 -8.55 6.82
N HIS A 108 19.35 -7.67 7.54
CA HIS A 108 19.93 -6.92 8.66
C HIS A 108 19.76 -7.64 10.01
N MET A 109 19.05 -8.78 10.04
CA MET A 109 18.93 -9.63 11.23
C MET A 109 19.93 -10.80 11.15
N PRO A 110 21.05 -10.76 11.89
CA PRO A 110 22.08 -11.79 11.82
C PRO A 110 21.71 -13.11 12.52
N LYS A 111 20.53 -13.23 13.16
CA LYS A 111 20.03 -14.48 13.73
C LYS A 111 18.53 -14.57 13.57
N ILE A 112 18.09 -15.60 12.87
CA ILE A 112 16.75 -16.17 13.04
C ILE A 112 16.83 -16.97 14.35
N PRO A 113 16.13 -16.59 15.43
CA PRO A 113 15.86 -17.54 16.50
C PRO A 113 14.93 -18.62 15.94
N ASP A 114 15.25 -19.89 16.20
CA ASP A 114 14.45 -21.06 15.81
C ASP A 114 12.97 -20.97 16.25
#